data_AF-A0AA43LP21-F1
#
_entry.id   AF-A0AA43LP21-F1
#
_cell.length_a   1.000
_cell.length_b   1.000
_cell.length_c   1.000
_cell.angle_alpha   90.00
_cell.angle_beta   90.00
_cell.angle_gamma   90.00
#
_symmetry.space_group_name_H-M   'P 1'
#
loop_
_entity.id
_entity.type
_entity.pdbx_description
1 polymer ?
#
loop_
_entity_poly.entity_id
_entity_poly.type
_entity_poly.pdbx_seq_one_letter_code
_entity_poly.pdbx_strand_id
1 'polypeptide(L)'
;MNMEHVNNGARRLKKKRGRKPKTDKQTYRHMIRLNNKDNERFLSLFRKSGHKSKSRFIADCVLNNPVKIVSIDKSAIDFAMLLSQFFAQFRAIKTNYTQAFQVLIQNLGEEKARSMMKIIEKPTLDFILMKTEIEDLYIQIRERCLPK
;
A
#
# COMPACT_ATOMS: atom_id res chain seq x y z
N MET A 1 -40.74 72.12 -2.33
CA MET A 1 -39.34 72.59 -2.35
C MET A 1 -38.56 71.86 -1.27
N ASN A 2 -37.43 71.30 -1.71
CA ASN A 2 -36.41 70.51 -1.02
C ASN A 2 -36.00 71.00 0.37
N MET A 3 -35.56 70.06 1.23
CA MET A 3 -34.14 69.90 1.55
C MET A 3 -33.97 68.64 2.42
N GLU A 4 -33.44 67.59 1.80
CA GLU A 4 -32.91 66.41 2.50
C GLU A 4 -31.69 66.83 3.33
N HIS A 5 -31.71 66.52 4.63
CA HIS A 5 -30.50 66.60 5.44
C HIS A 5 -29.58 65.42 5.12
N VAL A 6 -28.67 65.64 4.18
CA VAL A 6 -27.53 64.76 3.89
C VAL A 6 -26.55 64.82 5.06
N ASN A 7 -26.64 63.87 5.99
CA ASN A 7 -25.61 63.68 7.01
C ASN A 7 -24.44 62.88 6.41
N ASN A 8 -23.49 63.62 5.80
CA ASN A 8 -22.20 63.09 5.34
C ASN A 8 -21.28 62.82 6.53
N GLY A 9 -21.62 61.81 7.33
CA GLY A 9 -20.74 61.22 8.32
C GLY A 9 -19.71 60.31 7.63
N ALA A 10 -18.72 60.90 6.96
CA ALA A 10 -17.58 60.18 6.43
C ALA A 10 -16.92 59.36 7.55
N ARG A 11 -17.22 58.06 7.62
CA ARG A 11 -16.53 57.10 8.49
C ARG A 11 -15.06 57.15 8.10
N ARG A 12 -14.26 57.90 8.87
CA ARG A 12 -12.80 57.88 8.80
C ARG A 12 -12.37 56.43 8.88
N LEU A 13 -11.96 55.85 7.75
CA LEU A 13 -11.33 54.55 7.68
C LEU A 13 -10.11 54.63 8.60
N LYS A 14 -10.21 54.03 9.80
CA LYS A 14 -9.09 53.92 10.73
C LYS A 14 -7.93 53.36 9.91
N LYS A 15 -6.86 54.14 9.75
CA LYS A 15 -5.61 53.70 9.12
C LYS A 15 -5.29 52.34 9.74
N LYS A 16 -5.31 51.26 8.95
CA LYS A 16 -4.97 49.91 9.40
C LYS A 16 -3.48 49.92 9.78
N ARG A 17 -3.17 50.37 10.99
CA ARG A 17 -1.84 50.28 11.57
C ARG A 17 -1.63 48.81 11.91
N GLY A 18 -0.60 48.20 11.33
CA GLY A 18 -0.26 46.80 11.53
C GLY A 18 0.05 46.05 10.25
N ARG A 19 0.56 44.83 10.39
CA ARG A 19 0.85 43.94 9.27
C ARG A 19 -0.46 43.59 8.54
N LYS A 20 -0.49 43.76 7.22
CA LYS A 20 -1.63 43.33 6.39
C LYS A 20 -1.91 41.83 6.65
N PRO A 21 -3.17 41.43 6.88
CA PRO A 21 -3.52 40.03 7.05
C PRO A 21 -3.13 39.25 5.79
N LYS A 22 -2.62 38.04 5.97
CA LYS A 22 -2.32 37.13 4.85
C LYS A 22 -3.63 36.60 4.28
N THR A 23 -3.70 36.47 2.95
CA THR A 23 -4.86 35.91 2.24
C THR A 23 -5.12 34.46 2.64
N ASP A 24 -4.06 33.65 2.72
CA ASP A 24 -4.12 32.28 3.24
C ASP A 24 -3.39 32.20 4.59
N LYS A 25 -4.17 32.00 5.65
CA LYS A 25 -3.67 31.94 7.03
C LYS A 25 -3.62 30.48 7.46
N GLN A 26 -2.47 30.03 7.91
CA GLN A 26 -2.31 28.76 8.61
C GLN A 26 -3.11 28.80 9.93
N THR A 27 -4.32 28.24 9.92
CA THR A 27 -5.28 28.21 11.04
C THR A 27 -5.14 26.95 11.90
N TYR A 28 -4.92 25.81 11.26
CA TYR A 28 -4.80 24.52 11.94
C TYR A 28 -3.45 24.37 12.66
N ARG A 29 -3.48 23.80 13.87
CA ARG A 29 -2.29 23.55 14.70
C ARG A 29 -2.31 22.10 15.18
N HIS A 30 -1.21 21.40 14.96
CA HIS A 30 -1.00 20.03 15.45
C HIS A 30 0.19 20.04 16.42
N MET A 31 -0.01 19.44 17.61
CA MET A 31 1.03 19.31 18.63
C MET A 31 1.74 17.95 18.47
N ILE A 32 3.07 17.96 18.54
CA ILE A 32 3.91 16.75 18.53
C ILE A 32 4.60 16.65 19.88
N ARG A 33 4.59 15.46 20.48
CA ARG A 33 5.35 15.13 21.69
C ARG A 33 6.57 14.31 21.28
N LEU A 34 7.74 14.71 21.77
CA LEU A 34 9.01 14.02 21.50
C LEU A 34 9.60 13.56 22.85
N ASN A 35 10.21 12.39 22.87
CA ASN A 35 11.08 11.98 23.98
C ASN A 35 12.45 12.68 23.86
N ASN A 36 13.32 12.52 24.85
CA ASN A 36 14.62 13.20 24.86
C ASN A 36 15.48 12.88 23.62
N LYS A 37 15.56 11.60 23.24
CA LYS A 37 16.36 11.13 22.09
C LYS A 37 15.85 11.71 20.77
N ASP A 38 14.53 11.71 20.57
CA ASP A 38 13.92 12.24 19.35
C ASP A 38 14.03 13.77 19.29
N ASN A 39 13.99 14.45 20.44
CA ASN A 39 14.19 15.89 20.52
C ASN A 39 15.63 16.29 20.16
N GLU A 40 16.64 15.55 20.62
CA GLU A 40 18.04 15.80 20.23
C GLU A 40 18.25 15.63 18.72
N ARG A 41 17.71 14.55 18.15
CA ARG A 41 17.74 14.29 16.71
C ARG A 41 17.03 15.41 15.95
N PHE A 42 15.86 15.84 16.41
CA PHE A 42 15.10 16.94 15.82
C PHE A 42 15.90 18.25 15.80
N LEU A 43 16.52 18.62 16.93
CA LEU A 43 17.33 19.84 17.03
C LEU A 43 18.55 19.80 16.12
N SER A 44 19.19 18.64 15.96
CA SER A 44 20.30 18.48 15.01
C SER A 44 19.84 18.73 13.57
N LEU A 45 18.70 18.16 13.16
CA LEU A 45 18.16 18.34 11.82
C LEU A 45 17.72 19.79 11.58
N PHE A 46 17.07 20.40 12.56
CA PHE A 46 16.64 21.80 12.50
C PHE A 46 17.82 22.75 12.28
N ARG A 47 18.93 22.56 13.02
CA ARG A 47 20.15 23.37 12.84
C ARG A 47 20.74 23.24 11.44
N LYS A 48 20.79 22.02 10.90
CA LYS A 48 21.29 21.76 9.53
C LYS A 48 20.40 22.35 8.44
N SER A 49 19.09 22.45 8.70
CA SER A 49 18.10 22.91 7.73
C SER A 49 18.11 24.41 7.45
N GLY A 50 18.65 25.23 8.36
CA GLY A 50 18.65 26.71 8.23
C GLY A 50 17.28 27.39 8.36
N HIS A 51 16.21 26.66 8.70
CA HIS A 51 14.89 27.25 8.91
C HIS A 51 14.84 28.16 10.14
N LYS A 52 14.11 29.27 10.04
CA LYS A 52 13.94 30.24 11.14
C LYS A 52 12.93 29.81 12.22
N SER A 53 12.05 28.86 11.90
CA SER A 53 11.01 28.37 12.82
C SER A 53 10.93 26.86 12.81
N LYS A 54 10.92 26.26 14.00
CA LYS A 54 10.77 24.81 14.21
C LYS A 54 9.47 24.27 13.61
N SER A 55 8.36 24.99 13.75
CA SER A 55 7.06 24.57 13.21
C SER A 55 7.05 24.55 11.69
N ARG A 56 7.73 25.51 11.06
CA ARG A 56 7.84 25.58 9.61
C ARG A 56 8.73 24.46 9.08
N PHE A 57 9.84 24.19 9.75
CA PHE A 57 10.70 23.05 9.44
C PHE A 57 9.95 21.73 9.49
N ILE A 58 9.15 21.48 10.54
CA ILE A 58 8.32 20.28 10.64
C ILE A 58 7.28 20.21 9.51
N ALA A 59 6.56 21.30 9.27
CA ALA A 59 5.56 21.34 8.20
C ALA A 59 6.19 21.05 6.83
N ASP A 60 7.34 21.67 6.54
CA ASP A 60 8.07 21.44 5.30
C ASP A 60 8.61 19.99 5.22
N CYS A 61 9.10 19.41 6.32
CA CYS A 61 9.51 18.01 6.35
C CYS A 61 8.35 17.01 6.20
N VAL A 62 7.16 17.33 6.68
CA VAL A 62 5.99 16.42 6.56
C VAL A 62 5.32 16.56 5.18
N LEU A 63 5.29 17.77 4.63
CA LEU A 63 4.57 18.07 3.39
C LEU A 63 5.45 17.98 2.14
N ASN A 64 6.75 18.29 2.23
CA ASN A 64 7.67 18.29 1.08
C ASN A 64 8.54 17.04 0.99
N ASN A 65 8.65 16.25 2.07
CA ASN A 65 9.23 14.92 1.91
C ASN A 65 8.15 13.98 1.38
N PRO A 66 8.49 13.07 0.45
CA PRO A 66 7.57 12.04 0.00
C PRO A 66 7.27 11.10 1.17
N VAL A 67 6.19 11.35 1.91
CA VAL A 67 5.65 10.39 2.86
C VAL A 67 5.03 9.27 2.04
N LYS A 68 5.74 8.16 1.93
CA LYS A 68 5.21 6.95 1.30
C LYS A 68 4.13 6.37 2.22
N ILE A 69 2.90 6.84 2.04
CA ILE A 69 1.72 6.21 2.65
C ILE A 69 1.49 4.92 1.86
N VAL A 70 2.03 3.81 2.36
CA VAL A 70 1.71 2.49 1.82
C VAL A 70 0.37 2.10 2.43
N SER A 71 -0.71 2.32 1.69
CA SER A 71 -1.99 1.67 2.00
C SER A 71 -1.81 0.18 1.76
N ILE A 72 -1.52 -0.56 2.82
CA ILE A 72 -1.40 -2.01 2.76
C ILE A 72 -2.82 -2.56 2.71
N ASP A 73 -3.23 -3.01 1.53
CA ASP A 73 -4.42 -3.84 1.43
C ASP A 73 -4.08 -5.22 1.99
N LYS A 74 -4.48 -5.44 3.25
CA LYS A 74 -4.23 -6.69 3.96
C LYS A 74 -4.86 -7.88 3.22
N SER A 75 -6.00 -7.67 2.55
CA SER A 75 -6.68 -8.71 1.78
C SER A 75 -5.85 -9.21 0.60
N ALA A 76 -5.15 -8.31 -0.09
CA ALA A 76 -4.27 -8.66 -1.21
C ALA A 76 -3.04 -9.46 -0.76
N ILE A 77 -2.48 -9.14 0.41
CA ILE A 77 -1.36 -9.89 1.00
C ILE A 77 -1.82 -11.28 1.43
N ASP A 78 -2.95 -11.39 2.12
CA ASP A 78 -3.50 -12.67 2.57
C ASP A 78 -3.84 -13.56 1.35
N PHE A 79 -4.38 -12.97 0.27
CA PHE A 79 -4.63 -13.65 -0.99
C PHE A 79 -3.34 -14.17 -1.65
N ALA A 80 -2.30 -13.33 -1.76
CA ALA A 80 -1.01 -13.74 -2.31
C ALA A 80 -0.36 -14.87 -1.49
N MET A 81 -0.51 -14.83 -0.16
CA MET A 81 -0.03 -15.88 0.72
C MET A 81 -0.77 -17.19 0.50
N LEU A 82 -2.11 -17.15 0.43
CA LEU A 82 -2.95 -18.31 0.16
C LEU A 82 -2.60 -18.95 -1.19
N LEU A 83 -2.44 -18.14 -2.23
CA LEU A 83 -2.07 -18.61 -3.56
C LEU A 83 -0.67 -19.26 -3.57
N SER A 84 0.30 -18.67 -2.85
CA SER A 84 1.64 -19.23 -2.73
C SER A 84 1.64 -20.58 -1.99
N GLN A 85 0.87 -20.70 -0.91
CA GLN A 85 0.69 -21.96 -0.18
C GLN A 85 0.05 -23.03 -1.05
N PHE A 86 -0.99 -22.68 -1.82
CA PHE A 86 -1.62 -23.57 -2.79
C PHE A 86 -0.60 -24.12 -3.80
N PHE A 87 0.22 -23.26 -4.42
CA PHE A 87 1.25 -23.72 -5.35
C PHE A 87 2.37 -24.54 -4.68
N ALA A 88 2.66 -24.31 -3.40
CA ALA A 88 3.58 -25.16 -2.65
C ALA A 88 3.02 -26.58 -2.48
N GLN A 89 1.74 -26.72 -2.16
CA GLN A 89 1.06 -28.02 -2.08
C GLN A 89 1.05 -28.74 -3.43
N PHE A 90 0.81 -28.01 -4.53
CA PHE A 90 0.91 -28.56 -5.89
C PHE A 90 2.27 -29.18 -6.19
N ARG A 91 3.35 -28.48 -5.86
CA ARG A 91 4.71 -28.98 -6.07
C ARG A 91 4.99 -30.20 -5.21
N ALA A 92 4.50 -30.23 -3.97
CA ALA A 92 4.65 -31.40 -3.10
C ALA A 92 3.95 -32.64 -3.67
N ILE A 93 2.69 -32.50 -4.14
CA ILE A 93 1.95 -33.59 -4.78
C ILE A 93 2.70 -34.11 -6.01
N LYS A 94 3.20 -33.20 -6.86
CA LYS A 94 4.00 -33.57 -8.04
C LYS A 94 5.23 -34.39 -7.66
N THR A 95 6.00 -33.94 -6.66
CA THR A 95 7.20 -34.66 -6.20
C THR A 95 6.84 -36.05 -5.67
N ASN A 96 5.80 -36.14 -4.84
CA ASN A 96 5.32 -37.41 -4.28
C ASN A 96 4.89 -38.38 -5.38
N TYR A 97 4.17 -37.89 -6.40
CA TYR A 97 3.79 -38.66 -7.57
C TYR A 97 5.02 -39.23 -8.30
N THR A 98 6.01 -38.37 -8.59
CA THR A 98 7.24 -38.78 -9.29
C THR A 98 8.00 -39.84 -8.49
N GLN A 99 8.10 -39.67 -7.17
CA GLN A 99 8.77 -40.62 -6.29
C GLN A 99 8.05 -41.97 -6.27
N ALA A 100 6.72 -41.97 -6.07
CA ALA A 100 5.92 -43.19 -6.08
C ALA A 100 6.05 -43.94 -7.42
N PHE A 101 6.03 -43.21 -8.54
CA PHE A 101 6.19 -43.79 -9.87
C PHE A 101 7.56 -44.47 -10.06
N GLN A 102 8.63 -43.79 -9.65
CA GLN A 102 9.98 -44.34 -9.73
C GLN A 102 10.11 -45.63 -8.90
N VAL A 103 9.57 -45.64 -7.67
CA VAL A 103 9.56 -46.82 -6.81
C VAL A 103 8.75 -47.97 -7.42
N LEU A 104 7.59 -47.69 -8.02
CA LEU A 104 6.77 -48.69 -8.69
C LEU A 104 7.50 -49.30 -9.90
N ILE A 105 8.17 -48.48 -10.71
CA ILE A 105 8.97 -48.98 -11.84
C ILE A 105 10.09 -49.90 -11.35
N GLN A 106 10.84 -49.49 -10.33
CA GLN A 106 11.96 -50.26 -9.80
C GLN A 106 11.53 -51.63 -9.25
N ASN A 107 10.37 -51.72 -8.59
CA ASN A 107 9.93 -52.95 -7.94
C ASN A 107 9.07 -53.87 -8.81
N LEU A 108 8.22 -53.32 -9.68
CA LEU A 108 7.17 -54.08 -10.37
C LEU A 108 7.36 -54.14 -11.89
N GLY A 109 8.29 -53.36 -12.44
CA GLY A 109 8.46 -53.17 -13.88
C GLY A 109 7.47 -52.17 -14.47
N GLU A 110 7.84 -51.63 -15.63
CA GLU A 110 7.19 -50.46 -16.23
C GLU A 110 5.72 -50.70 -16.61
N GLU A 111 5.37 -51.88 -17.13
CA GLU A 111 3.99 -52.18 -17.53
C GLU A 111 3.03 -52.23 -16.34
N LYS A 112 3.44 -52.89 -15.25
CA LYS A 112 2.61 -52.99 -14.03
C LYS A 112 2.48 -51.64 -13.34
N ALA A 113 3.57 -50.87 -13.27
CA ALA A 113 3.56 -49.52 -12.73
C ALA A 113 2.59 -48.60 -13.50
N ARG A 114 2.61 -48.62 -14.83
CA ARG A 114 1.65 -47.87 -15.66
C ARG A 114 0.21 -48.27 -15.42
N SER A 115 -0.07 -49.58 -15.33
CA SER A 115 -1.42 -50.08 -15.05
C SER A 115 -1.94 -49.57 -13.70
N MET A 116 -1.10 -49.59 -12.66
CA MET A 116 -1.47 -49.06 -11.34
C MET A 116 -1.65 -47.54 -11.35
N MET A 117 -0.82 -46.80 -12.10
CA MET A 117 -0.95 -45.34 -12.21
C MET A 117 -2.20 -44.86 -12.96
N LYS A 118 -2.86 -45.71 -13.75
CA LYS A 118 -4.16 -45.34 -14.37
C LYS A 118 -5.22 -44.98 -13.34
N ILE A 119 -5.13 -45.50 -12.11
CA ILE A 119 -6.09 -45.21 -11.04
C ILE A 119 -6.09 -43.71 -10.68
N ILE A 120 -4.92 -43.06 -10.77
CA ILE A 120 -4.76 -41.64 -10.40
C ILE A 120 -4.79 -40.70 -11.59
N GLU A 121 -4.93 -41.21 -12.81
CA GLU A 121 -4.93 -40.42 -14.05
C GLU A 121 -6.10 -39.45 -14.11
N LYS A 122 -7.33 -39.92 -13.82
CA LYS A 122 -8.53 -39.07 -13.77
C LYS A 122 -8.43 -37.96 -12.71
N PRO A 123 -8.16 -38.26 -11.42
CA PRO A 123 -7.96 -37.22 -10.40
C PRO A 123 -6.87 -36.20 -10.77
N THR A 124 -5.79 -36.65 -11.41
CA THR A 124 -4.69 -35.75 -11.82
C THR A 124 -5.12 -34.81 -12.95
N LEU A 125 -5.95 -35.28 -13.89
CA LEU A 125 -6.52 -34.43 -14.95
C LEU A 125 -7.44 -33.36 -14.37
N ASP A 126 -8.39 -33.73 -13.52
CA ASP A 126 -9.29 -32.78 -12.86
C ASP A 126 -8.51 -31.74 -12.04
N PHE A 127 -7.45 -32.19 -11.37
CA PHE A 127 -6.56 -31.32 -10.61
C PHE A 127 -5.76 -30.34 -11.48
N ILE A 128 -5.31 -30.77 -12.67
CA ILE A 128 -4.64 -29.89 -13.64
C ILE A 128 -5.63 -28.84 -14.20
N LEU A 129 -6.87 -29.23 -14.48
CA LEU A 129 -7.90 -28.29 -14.94
C LEU A 129 -8.18 -27.20 -13.90
N MET A 130 -8.35 -27.59 -12.65
CA MET A 130 -8.55 -26.65 -11.54
C MET A 130 -7.35 -25.69 -11.38
N LYS A 131 -6.12 -26.19 -11.55
CA LYS A 131 -4.91 -25.34 -11.55
C LYS A 131 -4.96 -24.28 -12.65
N THR A 132 -5.32 -24.67 -13.87
CA THR A 132 -5.38 -23.75 -15.00
C THR A 132 -6.46 -22.69 -14.81
N GLU A 133 -7.63 -23.04 -14.26
CA GLU A 133 -8.68 -22.06 -13.94
C GLU A 133 -8.19 -21.02 -12.91
N ILE A 134 -7.44 -21.45 -11.90
CA ILE A 134 -6.87 -20.54 -10.89
C ILE A 134 -5.78 -19.65 -11.50
N GLU A 135 -4.94 -20.19 -12.39
CA GLU A 135 -3.92 -19.41 -13.11
C GLU A 135 -4.57 -18.35 -14.02
N ASP A 136 -5.64 -18.70 -14.73
CA ASP A 136 -6.38 -17.78 -15.59
C ASP A 136 -7.05 -16.66 -14.78
N LEU A 137 -7.70 -17.02 -13.68
CA LEU A 137 -8.33 -16.05 -12.78
C LEU A 137 -7.29 -15.10 -12.16
N TYR A 138 -6.10 -15.60 -11.85
CA TYR A 138 -4.98 -14.77 -11.40
C TYR A 138 -4.54 -13.78 -12.49
N ILE A 139 -4.40 -14.22 -13.74
CA ILE A 139 -4.02 -13.34 -14.86
C ILE A 139 -5.08 -12.23 -15.04
N GLN A 140 -6.36 -12.58 -15.01
CA GLN A 140 -7.46 -11.61 -15.13
C GLN A 140 -7.44 -10.56 -14.00
N ILE A 141 -7.25 -10.99 -12.75
CA ILE A 141 -7.14 -10.06 -11.61
C ILE A 141 -5.91 -9.17 -11.76
N ARG A 142 -4.78 -9.74 -12.16
CA ARG A 142 -3.52 -9.00 -12.35
C ARG A 142 -3.67 -7.92 -13.41
N GLU A 143 -4.29 -8.23 -14.55
CA GLU A 143 -4.55 -7.26 -15.61
C GLU A 143 -5.53 -6.17 -15.18
N ARG A 144 -6.52 -6.49 -14.34
CA ARG A 144 -7.48 -5.52 -13.81
C ARG A 144 -6.88 -4.60 -12.74
N CYS A 145 -5.94 -5.10 -11.94
CA CYS A 145 -5.36 -4.39 -10.80
C CYS A 145 -4.08 -3.60 -11.12
N LEU A 146 -3.45 -3.82 -12.28
CA LEU A 146 -2.33 -3.01 -12.74
C LEU A 146 -2.85 -1.85 -13.61
N PRO A 147 -2.63 -0.57 -13.23
CA PRO A 147 -2.85 0.53 -14.16
C PRO A 147 -1.87 0.39 -15.33
N LYS A 148 -2.36 0.60 -16.56
CA LYS A 148 -1.53 0.71 -17.77
C LYS A 148 -0.54 1.87 -17.66
#